data_AF-A0A5U4T1F3-F1
#
_entry.id   AF-A0A5U4T1F3-F1
#
_cell.length_a   1.000
_cell.length_b   1.000
_cell.length_c   1.000
_cell.angle_alpha   90.00
_cell.angle_beta   90.00
_cell.angle_gamma   90.00
#
_symmetry.space_group_name_H-M   'P 1'
#
loop_
_entity.id
_entity.type
_entity.pdbx_description
1 polymer ?
#
loop_
_entity_poly.entity_id
_entity_poly.type
_entity_poly.pdbx_seq_one_letter_code
_entity_poly.pdbx_strand_id
1 'polypeptide(L)' 'ATDEEIKRLEVWELYSVMVNRVDTASPDWPEVPDVA' A
#
# COMPACT_ATOMS: atom_id res chain seq x y z
N ALA A 1 -12.28 -0.73 16.31
CA ALA A 1 -11.43 -1.43 15.32
C ALA A 1 -10.47 -2.31 16.10
N THR A 2 -10.40 -3.59 15.78
CA THR A 2 -9.38 -4.49 16.36
C THR A 2 -8.01 -4.14 15.79
N ASP A 3 -6.94 -4.46 16.52
CA ASP A 3 -5.56 -4.17 16.09
C ASP A 3 -5.20 -4.81 14.73
N GLU A 4 -5.86 -5.91 14.38
CA GLU A 4 -5.69 -6.56 13.07
C GLU A 4 -6.30 -5.74 11.93
N GLU A 5 -7.49 -5.18 12.13
CA GLU A 5 -8.12 -4.30 11.14
C GLU A 5 -7.30 -3.02 10.95
N ILE A 6 -6.72 -2.49 12.02
CA ILE A 6 -5.86 -1.30 11.97
C ILE A 6 -4.61 -1.60 11.14
N LYS A 7 -3.91 -2.72 11.41
CA LYS A 7 -2.72 -3.11 10.65
C LYS A 7 -3.00 -3.31 9.16
N ARG A 8 -4.17 -3.88 8.81
CA ARG A 8 -4.56 -4.00 7.40
C ARG A 8 -4.69 -2.62 6.74
N LEU A 9 -5.31 -1.67 7.42
CA LEU A 9 -5.47 -0.30 6.90
C LEU A 9 -4.14 0.44 6.78
N GLU A 10 -3.24 0.29 7.76
CA GLU A 10 -1.89 0.90 7.71
C GLU A 10 -1.07 0.39 6.51
N VAL A 11 -1.17 -0.91 6.23
CA VAL A 11 -0.52 -1.51 5.06
C VAL A 11 -1.06 -0.93 3.76
N TRP A 12 -2.38 -0.76 3.65
CA TRP A 12 -3.00 -0.10 2.49
C TRP A 12 -2.62 1.37 2.37
N GLU A 13 -2.49 2.09 3.48
CA GLU A 13 -2.04 3.49 3.50
C GLU A 13 -0.62 3.61 2.94
N LEU A 14 0.31 2.78 3.42
CA LEU A 14 1.70 2.77 2.94
C LEU A 14 1.78 2.42 1.45
N TYR A 15 1.02 1.43 1.00
CA TYR A 15 0.94 1.06 -0.41
C TYR A 15 0.48 2.24 -1.27
N SER A 16 -0.58 2.94 -0.86
CA SER A 16 -1.09 4.13 -1.56
C SER A 16 -0.03 5.23 -1.69
N VAL A 17 0.77 5.46 -0.64
CA VAL A 17 1.89 6.41 -0.68
C VAL A 17 2.97 5.98 -1.67
N MET A 18 3.32 4.69 -1.72
CA MET A 18 4.31 4.18 -2.67
C MET A 18 3.83 4.32 -4.11
N VAL A 19 2.57 3.96 -4.38
CA VAL A 19 1.91 4.13 -5.69
C VAL A 19 1.90 5.60 -6.12
N ASN A 20 1.60 6.53 -5.22
CA ASN A 20 1.58 7.97 -5.55
C ASN A 20 2.95 8.52 -5.96
N ARG A 21 4.03 7.87 -5.51
CA ARG A 21 5.41 8.26 -5.81
C ARG A 21 5.98 7.61 -7.08
N VAL A 22 5.25 6.68 -7.69
CA VAL A 22 5.71 6.01 -8.91
C VAL A 22 5.80 7.01 -10.04
N ASP A 23 6.97 7.04 -10.68
CA ASP A 23 7.17 7.79 -11.92
C ASP A 23 6.39 7.11 -13.05
N THR A 24 5.39 7.79 -13.58
CA THR A 24 4.52 7.25 -14.63
C THR A 24 5.21 7.14 -15.99
N ALA A 25 6.39 7.76 -16.18
CA ALA A 25 7.19 7.64 -17.40
C ALA A 25 8.07 6.38 -17.43
N SER A 26 8.37 5.78 -16.28
CA SER A 26 9.10 4.51 -16.13
C SER A 26 8.64 3.82 -14.86
N PRO A 27 7.45 3.20 -14.89
CA PRO A 27 6.79 2.81 -13.66
C PRO A 27 7.39 1.52 -13.08
N ASP A 28 7.90 1.64 -11.87
CA ASP A 28 8.21 0.52 -10.97
C ASP A 28 7.12 0.47 -9.91
N TRP A 29 6.05 -0.27 -10.19
CA TRP A 29 4.89 -0.33 -9.32
C TRP A 29 5.14 -1.26 -8.12
N PRO A 30 4.82 -0.83 -6.89
CA PRO A 30 4.89 -1.69 -5.72
C PRO A 30 3.89 -2.84 -5.80
N GLU A 31 4.17 -3.94 -5.11
CA GLU A 31 3.27 -5.09 -5.02
C GLU A 31 2.07 -4.79 -4.12
N VAL A 32 0.89 -5.29 -4.52
CA VAL A 32 -0.33 -5.16 -3.72
C VAL A 32 -0.18 -6.00 -2.45
N PRO A 33 -0.42 -5.43 -1.27
CA PRO A 33 -0.29 -6.17 -0.02
C PRO A 33 -1.34 -7.27 0.12
N ASP A 34 -0.90 -8.49 0.44
CA ASP A 34 -1.75 -9.65 0.71
C ASP A 34 -2.19 -9.64 2.19
N VAL A 35 -3.21 -8.81 2.48
CA VAL A 35 -3.80 -8.70 3.81
C VAL A 35 -5.06 -9.57 3.92
N ALA A 36 -4.88 -10.81 4.39
CA ALA A 36 -5.96 -11.77 4.66
C ALA A 36 -6.80 -11.43 5.92
#